data_AF-A0A2D7ITK5-F1
#
_entry.id   AF-A0A2D7ITK5-F1
#
_cell.length_a   1.000
_cell.length_b   1.000
_cell.length_c   1.000
_cell.angle_alpha   90.00
_cell.angle_beta   90.00
_cell.angle_gamma   90.00
#
_symmetry.space_group_name_H-M   'P 1'
#
loop_
_entity.id
_entity.type
_entity.pdbx_description
1 polymer ?
#
loop_
_entity_poly.entity_id
_entity_poly.type
_entity_poly.pdbx_seq_one_letter_code
_entity_poly.pdbx_strand_id
1 'polypeptide(L)'
;MASAQSEHQGRFAARTFTLFQALTAALLCCLLVGVMSPSASAHPRQEAETEISFNETTGLTEIVHRFRVRDSEIAIQRLYGESLNIFSDAEAQGLFGDYVSQRFSISRNGQPVDLTLVGGEIEDGYIWIYQTAPAFPEDGIYVVRDSPLLDTHRDQTNILNIRLYDEVQSFIFTRSTPWATFRLDGESVY
;
A
#
# COMPACT_ATOMS: atom_id res chain seq x y z
N MET A 1 -18.08 -46.20 63.95
CA MET A 1 -17.87 -46.23 62.48
C MET A 1 -18.47 -45.03 61.73
N ALA A 2 -19.36 -44.21 62.33
CA ALA A 2 -19.94 -43.04 61.65
C ALA A 2 -19.03 -41.79 61.51
N SER A 3 -18.00 -41.62 62.37
CA SER A 3 -17.20 -40.37 62.36
C SER A 3 -16.23 -40.27 61.17
N ALA A 4 -15.62 -41.38 60.73
CA ALA A 4 -14.69 -41.39 59.60
C ALA A 4 -15.37 -41.07 58.25
N GLN A 5 -16.66 -41.39 58.12
CA GLN A 5 -17.42 -41.13 56.89
C GLN A 5 -17.85 -39.66 56.77
N SER A 6 -18.04 -38.96 57.89
CA SER A 6 -18.34 -37.52 57.92
C SER A 6 -17.15 -36.63 57.57
N GLU A 7 -15.93 -36.98 58.03
CA GLU A 7 -14.70 -36.25 57.68
C GLU A 7 -14.33 -36.42 56.20
N HIS A 8 -14.55 -37.61 55.65
CA HIS A 8 -14.26 -37.87 54.24
C HIS A 8 -15.19 -37.11 53.29
N GLN A 9 -16.46 -36.93 53.67
CA GLN A 9 -17.43 -36.11 52.92
C GLN A 9 -17.13 -34.61 53.02
N GLY A 10 -16.76 -34.10 54.21
CA GLY A 10 -16.40 -32.70 54.39
C GLY A 10 -15.15 -32.28 53.61
N ARG A 11 -14.12 -33.14 53.56
CA ARG A 11 -12.89 -32.88 52.79
C ARG A 11 -13.11 -32.92 51.26
N PHE A 12 -14.07 -33.73 50.79
CA PHE A 12 -14.45 -33.77 49.37
C PHE A 12 -15.26 -32.52 48.96
N ALA A 13 -16.21 -32.10 49.80
CA ALA A 13 -16.98 -30.86 49.60
C ALA A 13 -16.08 -29.61 49.62
N ALA A 14 -15.12 -29.52 50.55
CA ALA A 14 -14.17 -28.41 50.60
C ALA A 14 -13.25 -28.37 49.37
N ARG A 15 -12.75 -29.53 48.91
CA ARG A 15 -11.91 -29.62 47.70
C ARG A 15 -12.65 -29.25 46.43
N THR A 16 -13.90 -29.68 46.27
CA THR A 16 -14.73 -29.30 45.12
C THR A 16 -15.09 -27.81 45.12
N PHE A 17 -15.32 -27.22 46.30
CA PHE A 17 -15.55 -25.78 46.45
C PHE A 17 -14.30 -24.93 46.09
N THR A 18 -13.11 -25.33 46.55
CA THR A 18 -11.85 -24.64 46.20
C THR A 18 -11.49 -24.79 44.72
N LEU A 19 -11.75 -25.95 44.11
CA LEU A 19 -11.55 -26.15 42.67
C LEU A 19 -12.51 -25.30 41.83
N PHE A 20 -13.78 -25.17 42.24
CA PHE A 20 -14.75 -24.30 41.58
C PHE A 20 -14.34 -22.83 41.68
N GLN A 21 -13.88 -22.37 42.86
CA GLN A 21 -13.37 -21.01 43.05
C GLN A 21 -12.12 -20.74 42.18
N ALA A 22 -11.18 -21.69 42.11
CA ALA A 22 -10.00 -21.57 41.27
C ALA A 22 -10.36 -21.51 39.77
N LEU A 23 -11.35 -22.31 39.33
CA LEU A 23 -11.84 -22.26 37.95
C LEU A 23 -12.51 -20.92 37.63
N THR A 24 -13.35 -20.40 38.52
CA THR A 24 -14.00 -19.10 38.34
C THR A 24 -12.99 -17.95 38.34
N ALA A 25 -11.97 -18.01 39.20
CA ALA A 25 -10.90 -17.02 39.24
C ALA A 25 -10.05 -17.07 37.97
N ALA A 26 -9.73 -18.27 37.46
CA ALA A 26 -9.02 -18.44 36.19
C ALA A 26 -9.84 -17.91 35.00
N LEU A 27 -11.14 -18.20 34.96
CA LEU A 27 -12.05 -17.67 33.93
C LEU A 27 -12.16 -16.15 33.97
N LEU A 28 -12.25 -15.56 35.17
CA LEU A 28 -12.30 -14.11 35.36
C LEU A 28 -10.97 -13.45 34.95
N CYS A 29 -9.84 -14.09 35.25
CA CYS A 29 -8.51 -13.63 34.86
C CYS A 29 -8.32 -13.68 33.33
N CYS A 30 -8.75 -14.76 32.67
CA CYS A 30 -8.75 -14.86 31.21
C CYS A 30 -9.66 -13.80 30.57
N LEU A 31 -10.82 -13.52 31.16
CA LEU A 31 -11.73 -12.48 30.68
C LEU A 31 -11.09 -11.08 30.80
N LEU A 32 -10.46 -10.77 31.94
CA LEU A 32 -9.75 -9.50 32.17
C LEU A 32 -8.57 -9.28 31.22
N VAL A 33 -7.82 -10.33 30.87
CA VAL A 33 -6.74 -10.25 29.88
C VAL A 33 -7.28 -10.01 28.46
N GLY A 34 -8.44 -10.57 28.11
CA GLY A 34 -9.07 -10.37 26.79
C GLY A 34 -9.56 -8.94 26.53
N VAL A 35 -9.93 -8.18 27.57
CA VAL A 35 -10.38 -6.77 27.43
C VAL A 35 -9.20 -5.82 27.18
N MET A 36 -7.96 -6.24 27.50
CA MET A 36 -6.75 -5.45 27.29
C MET A 36 -6.16 -5.66 25.89
N SER A 37 -7.01 -5.75 24.87
CA SER A 37 -6.52 -5.76 23.49
C SER A 37 -5.86 -4.41 23.20
N PRO A 38 -4.56 -4.34 22.85
CA PRO A 38 -3.96 -3.10 22.43
C PRO A 38 -4.73 -2.59 21.22
N SER A 39 -5.07 -1.31 21.20
CA SER A 39 -5.63 -0.67 20.02
C SER A 39 -4.66 -0.91 18.87
N ALA A 40 -5.03 -1.80 17.95
CA ALA A 40 -4.32 -1.93 16.70
C ALA A 40 -4.55 -0.62 15.94
N SER A 41 -3.57 0.28 15.98
CA SER A 41 -3.56 1.46 15.13
C SER A 41 -3.39 1.00 13.68
N ALA A 42 -4.51 0.64 13.05
CA ALA A 42 -4.62 0.56 11.60
C ALA A 42 -4.66 2.01 11.06
N HIS A 43 -3.54 2.72 11.17
CA HIS A 43 -3.37 3.98 10.46
C HIS A 43 -3.59 3.69 8.96
N PRO A 44 -4.43 4.45 8.24
CA PRO A 44 -4.63 4.22 6.81
C PRO A 44 -3.28 4.25 6.10
N ARG A 45 -2.86 3.13 5.51
CA ARG A 45 -1.55 2.98 4.84
C ARG A 45 -1.45 4.00 3.70
N GLN A 46 -0.48 4.92 3.70
CA GLN A 46 -0.32 5.91 2.63
C GLN A 46 0.26 5.20 1.41
N GLU A 47 -0.62 4.90 0.45
CA GLU A 47 -0.29 4.07 -0.70
C GLU A 47 -0.76 4.68 -1.99
N ALA A 48 0.13 4.59 -2.98
CA ALA A 48 -0.18 4.82 -4.37
C ALA A 48 -0.07 3.52 -5.14
N GLU A 49 -0.84 3.41 -6.20
CA GLU A 49 -0.76 2.28 -7.13
C GLU A 49 -0.45 2.81 -8.52
N THR A 50 0.47 2.15 -9.21
CA THR A 50 0.76 2.36 -10.62
C THR A 50 0.54 1.04 -11.35
N GLU A 51 -0.16 1.05 -12.47
CA GLU A 51 -0.25 -0.09 -13.39
C GLU A 51 0.35 0.27 -14.74
N ILE A 52 1.13 -0.64 -15.32
CA ILE A 52 1.64 -0.55 -16.68
C ILE A 52 1.07 -1.71 -17.47
N SER A 53 0.39 -1.42 -18.58
CA SER A 53 -0.21 -2.43 -19.46
C SER A 53 -0.10 -2.02 -20.92
N PHE A 54 -0.23 -2.97 -21.83
CA PHE A 54 -0.22 -2.69 -23.27
C PHE A 54 -1.65 -2.67 -23.82
N ASN A 55 -2.00 -1.58 -24.51
CA ASN A 55 -3.28 -1.47 -25.19
C ASN A 55 -3.11 -1.85 -26.67
N GLU A 56 -3.58 -3.04 -27.03
CA GLU A 56 -3.50 -3.55 -28.41
C GLU A 56 -4.27 -2.70 -29.43
N THR A 57 -5.30 -1.97 -29.00
CA THR A 57 -6.13 -1.14 -29.88
C THR A 57 -5.40 0.13 -30.28
N THR A 58 -4.69 0.77 -29.34
CA THR A 58 -3.93 2.00 -29.60
C THR A 58 -2.48 1.73 -30.00
N GLY A 59 -1.96 0.55 -29.70
CA GLY A 59 -0.55 0.19 -29.88
C GLY A 59 0.38 0.90 -28.89
N LEU A 60 -0.16 1.44 -27.80
CA LEU A 60 0.58 2.18 -26.78
C LEU A 60 0.63 1.40 -25.48
N THR A 61 1.72 1.60 -24.74
CA THR A 61 1.81 1.21 -23.34
C THR A 61 1.10 2.28 -22.51
N GLU A 62 0.13 1.88 -21.71
CA GLU A 62 -0.59 2.73 -20.77
C GLU A 62 0.04 2.61 -19.38
N ILE A 63 0.24 3.75 -18.73
CA ILE A 63 0.72 3.85 -17.36
C ILE A 63 -0.33 4.63 -16.58
N VAL A 64 -0.97 3.95 -15.64
CA VAL A 64 -2.09 4.49 -14.87
C VAL A 64 -1.67 4.60 -13.42
N HIS A 65 -1.62 5.81 -12.90
CA HIS A 65 -1.31 6.06 -11.50
C HIS A 65 -2.58 6.42 -10.73
N ARG A 66 -2.68 5.95 -9.48
CA ARG A 66 -3.77 6.24 -8.56
C ARG A 66 -3.23 6.72 -7.23
N PHE A 67 -3.66 7.91 -6.82
CA PHE A 67 -3.28 8.54 -5.56
C PHE A 67 -4.52 9.00 -4.80
N ARG A 68 -4.47 9.02 -3.46
CA ARG A 68 -5.56 9.64 -2.68
C ARG A 68 -5.53 11.15 -2.89
N VAL A 69 -6.69 11.75 -3.18
CA VAL A 69 -6.79 13.20 -3.43
C VAL A 69 -6.21 14.02 -2.28
N ARG A 70 -6.46 13.62 -1.03
CA ARG A 70 -5.95 14.34 0.14
C ARG A 70 -4.41 14.35 0.21
N ASP A 71 -3.77 13.21 -0.05
CA ASP A 71 -2.30 13.12 0.02
C ASP A 71 -1.68 13.89 -1.17
N SER A 72 -2.30 13.83 -2.35
CA SER A 72 -1.93 14.63 -3.52
C SER A 72 -2.05 16.13 -3.27
N GLU A 73 -3.13 16.57 -2.62
CA GLU A 73 -3.39 17.97 -2.31
C GLU A 73 -2.35 18.52 -1.33
N ILE A 74 -2.05 17.76 -0.26
CA ILE A 74 -0.98 18.11 0.68
C ILE A 74 0.36 18.25 -0.05
N ALA A 75 0.65 17.39 -1.03
CA ALA A 75 1.91 17.46 -1.78
C ALA A 75 2.01 18.74 -2.62
N ILE A 76 0.98 19.08 -3.40
CA ILE A 76 1.02 20.31 -4.22
C ILE A 76 0.93 21.58 -3.37
N GLN A 77 0.18 21.58 -2.26
CA GLN A 77 0.09 22.73 -1.37
C GLN A 77 1.46 23.08 -0.77
N ARG A 78 2.24 22.07 -0.41
CA ARG A 78 3.62 22.27 0.10
C ARG A 78 4.58 22.81 -0.95
N LEU A 79 4.34 22.54 -2.22
CA LEU A 79 5.24 22.94 -3.32
C LEU A 79 4.85 24.30 -3.93
N TYR A 80 3.56 24.58 -4.03
CA TYR A 80 3.03 25.67 -4.84
C TYR A 80 2.12 26.64 -4.06
N GLY A 81 1.63 26.27 -2.87
CA GLY A 81 0.88 27.17 -1.98
C GLY A 81 -0.37 26.54 -1.36
N GLU A 82 -0.69 26.94 -0.13
CA GLU A 82 -1.73 26.30 0.71
C GLU A 82 -3.17 26.45 0.21
N SER A 83 -3.45 27.35 -0.74
CA SER A 83 -4.80 27.61 -1.24
C SER A 83 -5.27 26.65 -2.33
N LEU A 84 -4.39 25.80 -2.87
CA LEU A 84 -4.72 24.88 -3.95
C LEU A 84 -5.69 23.79 -3.48
N ASN A 85 -6.66 23.44 -4.31
CA ASN A 85 -7.66 22.42 -4.03
C ASN A 85 -7.82 21.47 -5.22
N ILE A 86 -7.35 20.23 -5.09
CA ILE A 86 -7.36 19.27 -6.21
C ILE A 86 -8.79 18.90 -6.63
N PHE A 87 -9.75 18.85 -5.70
CA PHE A 87 -11.12 18.45 -6.01
C PHE A 87 -11.84 19.40 -6.98
N SER A 88 -11.56 20.69 -6.91
CA SER A 88 -12.33 21.71 -7.65
C SER A 88 -11.51 22.53 -8.63
N ASP A 89 -10.19 22.38 -8.65
CA ASP A 89 -9.28 23.23 -9.44
C ASP A 89 -8.50 22.41 -10.48
N ALA A 90 -8.77 22.69 -11.75
CA ALA A 90 -8.08 22.05 -12.88
C ALA A 90 -6.60 22.43 -12.94
N GLU A 91 -6.22 23.63 -12.48
CA GLU A 91 -4.81 24.02 -12.40
C GLU A 91 -4.07 23.17 -11.36
N ALA A 92 -4.66 22.98 -10.18
CA ALA A 92 -4.12 22.11 -9.14
C ALA A 92 -3.97 20.66 -9.60
N GLN A 93 -4.94 20.14 -10.38
CA GLN A 93 -4.86 18.81 -10.99
C GLN A 93 -3.72 18.72 -12.01
N GLY A 94 -3.56 19.73 -12.87
CA GLY A 94 -2.46 19.82 -13.83
C GLY A 94 -1.09 19.85 -13.15
N LEU A 95 -0.93 20.68 -12.11
CA LEU A 95 0.28 20.74 -11.30
C LEU A 95 0.62 19.39 -10.66
N PHE A 96 -0.40 18.64 -10.22
CA PHE A 96 -0.17 17.31 -9.68
C PHE A 96 0.25 16.29 -10.77
N GLY A 97 -0.33 16.37 -11.97
CA GLY A 97 0.10 15.57 -13.12
C GLY A 97 1.57 15.83 -13.51
N ASP A 98 1.99 17.09 -13.53
CA ASP A 98 3.38 17.48 -13.75
C ASP A 98 4.30 16.98 -12.63
N TYR A 99 3.85 17.09 -11.38
CA TYR A 99 4.56 16.58 -10.20
C TYR A 99 4.82 15.07 -10.30
N VAL A 100 3.82 14.29 -10.74
CA VAL A 100 3.93 12.84 -10.97
C VAL A 100 4.90 12.57 -12.13
N SER A 101 4.77 13.29 -13.24
CA SER A 101 5.61 13.11 -14.43
C SER A 101 7.10 13.36 -14.16
N GLN A 102 7.44 14.24 -13.22
CA GLN A 102 8.84 14.49 -12.82
C GLN A 102 9.40 13.42 -11.86
N ARG A 103 8.55 12.55 -11.29
CA ARG A 103 8.89 11.59 -10.24
C ARG A 103 8.67 10.14 -10.62
N PHE A 104 8.04 9.89 -11.76
CA PHE A 104 7.94 8.60 -12.39
C PHE A 104 8.80 8.58 -13.66
N SER A 105 9.64 7.56 -13.82
CA SER A 105 10.49 7.45 -15.01
C SER A 105 10.85 6.01 -15.29
N ILE A 106 10.98 5.68 -16.58
CA ILE A 106 11.45 4.38 -17.05
C ILE A 106 12.63 4.61 -17.98
N SER A 107 13.62 3.74 -17.92
CA SER A 107 14.72 3.68 -18.89
C SER A 107 14.92 2.25 -19.35
N ARG A 108 15.39 2.08 -20.59
CA ARG A 108 15.74 0.79 -21.18
C ARG A 108 17.20 0.85 -21.62
N ASN A 109 18.03 -0.06 -21.12
CA ASN A 109 19.47 -0.11 -21.42
C ASN A 109 20.17 1.24 -21.19
N GLY A 110 19.76 1.96 -20.15
CA GLY A 110 20.29 3.27 -19.79
C GLY A 110 19.78 4.46 -20.63
N GLN A 111 18.91 4.23 -21.60
CA GLN A 111 18.25 5.30 -22.36
C GLN A 111 16.84 5.57 -21.79
N PRO A 112 16.44 6.84 -21.57
CA PRO A 112 15.09 7.17 -21.14
C PRO A 112 14.03 6.65 -22.12
N VAL A 113 12.92 6.18 -21.58
CA VAL A 113 11.69 5.91 -22.34
C VAL A 113 10.85 7.18 -22.34
N ASP A 114 10.40 7.62 -23.50
CA ASP A 114 9.56 8.81 -23.62
C ASP A 114 8.15 8.53 -23.10
N LEU A 115 7.83 9.14 -21.96
CA LEU A 115 6.51 9.09 -21.33
C LEU A 115 5.75 10.38 -21.65
N THR A 116 4.52 10.24 -22.13
CA THR A 116 3.63 11.37 -22.46
C THR A 116 2.52 11.43 -21.43
N LEU A 117 2.38 12.56 -20.73
CA LEU A 117 1.22 12.83 -19.87
C LEU A 117 -0.01 13.09 -20.75
N VAL A 118 -1.05 12.27 -20.56
CA VAL A 118 -2.33 12.37 -21.29
C VAL A 118 -3.32 13.25 -20.52
N GLY A 119 -3.36 13.09 -19.19
CA GLY A 119 -4.27 13.84 -18.33
C GLY A 119 -4.51 13.14 -17.01
N GLY A 120 -5.60 13.49 -16.34
CA GLY A 120 -6.02 12.87 -15.10
C GLY A 120 -7.48 13.16 -14.78
N GLU A 121 -8.04 12.40 -13.86
CA GLU A 121 -9.41 12.57 -13.38
C GLU A 121 -9.54 12.24 -11.91
N ILE A 122 -10.65 12.64 -11.30
CA ILE A 122 -10.94 12.36 -9.90
C ILE A 122 -12.16 11.45 -9.84
N GLU A 123 -11.99 10.32 -9.18
CA GLU A 123 -13.06 9.34 -8.96
C GLU A 123 -12.88 8.69 -7.58
N ASP A 124 -13.97 8.54 -6.83
CA ASP A 124 -14.01 7.83 -5.55
C ASP A 124 -12.97 8.27 -4.51
N GLY A 125 -12.62 9.57 -4.50
CA GLY A 125 -11.64 10.14 -3.57
C GLY A 125 -10.18 9.89 -3.96
N TYR A 126 -9.95 9.41 -5.18
CA TYR A 126 -8.64 9.25 -5.79
C TYR A 126 -8.49 10.20 -6.97
N ILE A 127 -7.25 10.63 -7.21
CA ILE A 127 -6.84 11.25 -8.47
C ILE A 127 -6.08 10.20 -9.27
N TRP A 128 -6.53 10.01 -10.50
CA TRP A 128 -5.91 9.18 -11.51
C TRP A 128 -5.08 10.04 -12.42
N ILE A 129 -3.86 9.60 -12.75
CA ILE A 129 -2.98 10.26 -13.71
C ILE A 129 -2.62 9.24 -14.79
N TYR A 130 -2.79 9.63 -16.05
CA TYR A 130 -2.59 8.77 -17.21
C TYR A 130 -1.37 9.23 -17.99
N GLN A 131 -0.42 8.32 -18.18
CA GLN A 131 0.67 8.50 -19.11
C GLN A 131 0.64 7.39 -20.17
N THR A 132 1.22 7.68 -21.33
CA THR A 132 1.43 6.69 -22.39
C THR A 132 2.88 6.66 -22.79
N ALA A 133 3.33 5.51 -23.27
CA ALA A 133 4.63 5.34 -23.88
C ALA A 133 4.51 4.46 -25.13
N PRO A 134 5.54 4.42 -26.00
CA PRO A 134 5.65 3.40 -27.03
C PRO A 134 5.58 1.98 -26.43
N ALA A 135 5.30 0.99 -27.27
CA ALA A 135 5.41 -0.42 -26.88
C ALA A 135 6.81 -0.71 -26.33
N PHE A 136 6.89 -1.44 -25.20
CA PHE A 136 8.17 -1.83 -24.59
C PHE A 136 8.65 -3.11 -25.25
N PRO A 137 9.82 -3.11 -25.93
CA PRO A 137 10.37 -4.35 -26.45
C PRO A 137 10.68 -5.36 -25.34
N GLU A 138 10.46 -6.64 -25.62
CA GLU A 138 10.67 -7.72 -24.65
C GLU A 138 12.14 -7.83 -24.21
N ASP A 139 13.06 -7.55 -25.15
CA ASP A 139 14.48 -7.57 -24.90
C ASP A 139 14.95 -6.34 -24.11
N GLY A 140 15.96 -6.54 -23.26
CA GLY A 140 16.69 -5.47 -22.58
C GLY A 140 16.41 -5.37 -21.09
N ILE A 141 17.17 -4.48 -20.46
CA ILE A 141 17.12 -4.23 -19.02
C ILE A 141 16.40 -2.91 -18.80
N TYR A 142 15.30 -2.97 -18.07
CA TYR A 142 14.53 -1.81 -17.70
C TYR A 142 14.88 -1.36 -16.28
N VAL A 143 14.94 -0.06 -16.07
CA VAL A 143 15.00 0.55 -14.74
C VAL A 143 13.82 1.49 -14.60
N VAL A 144 12.97 1.23 -13.61
CA VAL A 144 11.84 2.07 -13.26
C VAL A 144 12.11 2.77 -11.94
N ARG A 145 11.73 4.04 -11.87
CA ARG A 145 11.63 4.83 -10.65
C ARG A 145 10.17 5.23 -10.46
N ASP A 146 9.60 4.84 -9.33
CA ASP A 146 8.28 5.26 -8.89
C ASP A 146 8.45 5.95 -7.53
N SER A 147 8.46 7.28 -7.57
CA SER A 147 8.69 8.12 -6.41
C SER A 147 7.73 9.28 -6.12
N PRO A 148 6.59 9.49 -6.83
CA PRO A 148 5.57 10.42 -6.37
C PRO A 148 5.18 10.17 -4.91
N LEU A 149 4.94 11.26 -4.18
CA LEU A 149 4.61 11.33 -2.75
C LEU A 149 5.71 10.84 -1.78
N LEU A 150 6.72 10.10 -2.24
CA LEU A 150 7.83 9.67 -1.40
C LEU A 150 8.65 10.84 -0.83
N ASP A 151 8.61 12.04 -1.40
CA ASP A 151 9.31 13.21 -0.86
C ASP A 151 8.50 13.96 0.21
N THR A 152 7.18 13.92 0.11
CA THR A 152 6.24 14.66 0.97
C THR A 152 5.67 13.82 2.11
N HIS A 153 5.51 12.52 1.93
CA HIS A 153 4.88 11.61 2.89
C HIS A 153 5.92 10.61 3.39
N ARG A 154 6.12 10.53 4.72
CA ARG A 154 7.24 9.76 5.29
C ARG A 154 7.02 8.25 5.19
N ASP A 155 5.78 7.83 5.43
CA ASP A 155 5.37 6.43 5.48
C ASP A 155 4.71 6.00 4.16
N GLN A 156 4.91 6.77 3.09
CA GLN A 156 4.39 6.49 1.76
C GLN A 156 5.07 5.26 1.16
N THR A 157 4.23 4.42 0.55
CA THR A 157 4.65 3.29 -0.27
C THR A 157 3.99 3.39 -1.64
N ASN A 158 4.74 3.12 -2.71
CA ASN A 158 4.14 3.02 -4.04
C ASN A 158 4.23 1.56 -4.51
N ILE A 159 3.13 1.04 -5.04
CA ILE A 159 3.05 -0.32 -5.58
C ILE A 159 2.91 -0.20 -7.10
N LEU A 160 3.87 -0.74 -7.83
CA LEU A 160 3.81 -0.84 -9.29
C LEU A 160 3.48 -2.25 -9.71
N ASN A 161 2.51 -2.40 -10.59
CA ASN A 161 2.21 -3.65 -11.27
C ASN A 161 2.49 -3.48 -12.77
N ILE A 162 3.36 -4.33 -13.31
CA ILE A 162 3.67 -4.39 -14.73
C ILE A 162 2.97 -5.62 -15.29
N ARG A 163 2.02 -5.40 -16.21
CA ARG A 163 1.23 -6.42 -16.89
C ARG A 163 1.52 -6.34 -18.39
N LEU A 164 2.75 -6.71 -18.75
CA LEU A 164 3.20 -6.75 -20.12
C LEU A 164 3.52 -8.20 -20.46
N TYR A 165 3.14 -8.63 -21.67
CA TYR A 165 3.25 -10.02 -22.09
C TYR A 165 2.46 -10.95 -21.15
N ASP A 166 2.98 -12.17 -20.90
CA ASP A 166 2.29 -13.19 -20.11
C ASP A 166 2.66 -13.17 -18.61
N GLU A 167 3.41 -12.16 -18.15
CA GLU A 167 3.89 -12.07 -16.79
C GLU A 167 3.39 -10.81 -16.07
N VAL A 168 3.07 -10.99 -14.78
CA VAL A 168 2.79 -9.87 -13.87
C VAL A 168 3.98 -9.73 -12.92
N GLN A 169 4.63 -8.57 -12.96
CA GLN A 169 5.71 -8.23 -12.04
C GLN A 169 5.27 -7.09 -11.13
N SER A 170 5.45 -7.27 -9.82
CA SER A 170 5.04 -6.28 -8.82
C SER A 170 6.25 -5.77 -8.03
N PHE A 171 6.35 -4.44 -7.89
CA PHE A 171 7.42 -3.76 -7.17
C PHE A 171 6.85 -2.85 -6.09
N ILE A 172 7.59 -2.74 -4.98
CA ILE A 172 7.24 -1.86 -3.87
C ILE A 172 8.34 -0.83 -3.71
N PHE A 173 7.97 0.45 -3.78
CA PHE A 173 8.90 1.57 -3.69
C PHE A 173 8.70 2.33 -2.39
N THR A 174 9.83 2.70 -1.80
CA THR A 174 9.90 3.49 -0.57
C THR A 174 10.98 4.55 -0.72
N ARG A 175 11.08 5.50 0.23
CA ARG A 175 12.16 6.50 0.23
C ARG A 175 13.56 5.89 0.12
N SER A 176 13.79 4.74 0.74
CA SER A 176 15.09 4.05 0.70
C SER A 176 15.33 3.25 -0.58
N THR A 177 14.25 2.86 -1.28
CA THR A 177 14.28 2.03 -2.48
C THR A 177 13.32 2.59 -3.54
N PRO A 178 13.62 3.76 -4.14
CA PRO A 178 12.69 4.45 -5.05
C PRO A 178 12.79 3.96 -6.50
N TRP A 179 13.64 2.97 -6.79
CA TRP A 179 13.82 2.40 -8.12
C TRP A 179 14.00 0.88 -8.06
N ALA A 180 13.74 0.22 -9.20
CA ALA A 180 13.88 -1.21 -9.39
C ALA A 180 14.32 -1.50 -10.83
N THR A 181 14.96 -2.65 -11.01
CA THR A 181 15.36 -3.16 -12.33
C THR A 181 14.51 -4.38 -12.68
N PHE A 182 14.07 -4.49 -13.92
CA PHE A 182 13.27 -5.61 -14.40
C PHE A 182 13.61 -5.96 -15.86
N ARG A 183 13.16 -7.14 -16.30
CA ARG A 183 13.21 -7.60 -17.70
C ARG A 183 11.83 -8.08 -18.10
N LEU A 184 11.56 -8.13 -19.39
CA LEU A 184 10.26 -8.56 -19.92
C LEU A 184 10.31 -9.93 -20.61
N ASP A 185 11.50 -10.53 -20.72
CA ASP A 185 11.74 -11.84 -21.36
C ASP A 185 11.67 -13.03 -20.39
N GLY A 186 11.10 -12.83 -19.20
CA GLY A 186 10.97 -13.86 -18.15
C GLY A 186 12.28 -14.22 -17.44
N GLU A 187 13.42 -13.61 -17.79
CA GLU A 187 14.68 -13.84 -17.08
C GLU A 187 14.72 -13.01 -15.78
N SER A 188 15.15 -13.64 -14.67
CA SER A 188 15.39 -12.91 -13.42
C SER A 188 16.58 -11.96 -13.54
N VAL A 189 16.51 -10.81 -12.87
CA VAL A 189 17.61 -9.82 -12.78
C VAL A 189 18.70 -10.25 -11.77
N TYR A 190 18.78 -11.54 -11.43
CA TYR A 190 19.67 -12.10 -10.40
C TYR A 190 20.60 -13.17 -10.94
#